data_AF-A0AAV2YLW9-F1
#
_entry.id   AF-A0AAV2YLW9-F1
#
_cell.length_a   1.000
_cell.length_b   1.000
_cell.length_c   1.000
_cell.angle_alpha   90.00
_cell.angle_beta   90.00
_cell.angle_gamma   90.00
#
_symmetry.space_group_name_H-M   'P 1'
#
loop_
_entity.id
_entity.type
_entity.pdbx_description
1 polymer ?
#
loop_
_entity_poly.entity_id
_entity_poly.type
_entity_poly.pdbx_seq_one_letter_code
_entity_poly.pdbx_strand_id
1 'polypeptide(L)'
;MAAWESIAATLRLLPPFGVNKDGKACYSRFTLLVRNRRDDNTNALRRSGSAEQYEEKETLLDDIILQMEAHHADVALASSQRQERNARLEASGRVLRDLALGELSPPRSSPQDAPSSSTSSVDDGADQGHR
;
A
#
# COMPACT_ATOMS: atom_id res chain seq x y z
N MET A 1 9.97 11.51 -11.22
CA MET A 1 9.99 12.50 -12.32
C MET A 1 11.26 12.45 -13.17
N ALA A 2 12.45 12.21 -12.61
CA ALA A 2 13.70 12.18 -13.39
C ALA A 2 13.68 11.26 -14.62
N ALA A 3 13.10 10.05 -14.52
CA ALA A 3 12.96 9.14 -15.67
C ALA A 3 12.13 9.76 -16.82
N TRP A 4 11.02 10.44 -16.48
CA TRP A 4 10.19 11.11 -17.47
C TRP A 4 10.86 12.34 -18.08
N GLU A 5 11.71 13.05 -17.33
CA GLU A 5 12.53 14.13 -17.90
C GLU A 5 13.60 13.60 -18.86
N SER A 6 14.18 12.44 -18.56
CA SER A 6 15.08 11.76 -19.50
C SER A 6 14.35 11.37 -20.78
N ILE A 7 13.14 10.79 -20.67
CA ILE A 7 12.29 10.47 -21.82
C ILE A 7 11.98 11.75 -22.61
N ALA A 8 11.59 12.83 -21.95
CA ALA A 8 11.32 14.11 -22.58
C ALA A 8 12.54 14.66 -23.33
N ALA A 9 13.74 14.56 -22.74
CA ALA A 9 14.99 14.95 -23.41
C ALA A 9 15.24 14.10 -24.67
N THR A 10 15.05 12.77 -24.61
CA THR A 10 15.19 11.90 -25.77
C THR A 10 14.17 12.23 -26.86
N LEU A 11 12.90 12.45 -26.50
CA LEU A 11 11.84 12.79 -27.47
C LEU A 11 12.08 14.13 -28.17
N ARG A 12 12.72 15.09 -27.49
CA ARG A 12 13.13 16.37 -28.11
C ARG A 12 14.23 16.18 -29.17
N LEU A 13 15.12 15.20 -28.97
CA LEU A 13 16.24 14.93 -29.86
C LEU A 13 15.85 14.10 -31.10
N LEU A 14 14.74 13.35 -31.04
CA LEU A 14 14.26 12.53 -32.14
C LEU A 14 13.47 13.37 -33.15
N PRO A 15 13.92 13.51 -34.42
CA PRO A 15 13.24 14.28 -35.45
C PRO A 15 11.75 13.95 -35.66
N PRO A 16 11.31 12.67 -35.64
CA PRO A 16 9.88 12.36 -35.84
C PRO A 16 9.00 12.77 -34.66
N PHE A 17 9.58 13.00 -33.48
CA PHE A 17 8.84 13.41 -32.31
C PHE A 17 8.88 14.92 -32.11
N GLY A 18 10.03 15.58 -32.22
CA GLY A 18 10.17 17.03 -32.33
C GLY A 18 9.40 17.87 -31.31
N VAL A 19 8.99 17.29 -30.18
CA VAL A 19 8.04 17.88 -29.24
C VAL A 19 8.78 18.52 -28.07
N ASN A 20 8.60 19.84 -27.89
CA ASN A 20 9.10 20.51 -26.69
C ASN A 20 8.12 20.32 -25.52
N LYS A 21 8.17 19.14 -24.89
CA LYS A 21 7.34 18.76 -23.73
C LYS A 21 8.24 18.47 -22.54
N ASP A 22 7.76 18.74 -21.33
CA ASP A 22 8.42 18.36 -20.09
C ASP A 22 8.04 16.92 -19.69
N GLY A 23 8.75 16.34 -18.72
CA GLY A 23 8.48 14.99 -18.25
C GLY A 23 7.04 14.83 -17.74
N LYS A 24 6.46 15.89 -17.17
CA LYS A 24 5.07 15.86 -16.68
C LYS A 24 4.06 15.72 -17.82
N ALA A 25 4.26 16.47 -18.91
CA ALA A 25 3.43 16.34 -20.11
C ALA A 25 3.60 14.97 -20.76
N CYS A 26 4.83 14.43 -20.81
CA CYS A 26 5.09 13.06 -21.31
C CYS A 26 4.35 12.01 -20.48
N TYR A 27 4.46 12.07 -19.15
CA TYR A 27 3.72 11.18 -18.25
C TYR A 27 2.21 11.27 -18.45
N SER A 28 1.68 12.49 -18.51
CA SER A 28 0.24 12.74 -18.69
C SER A 28 -0.26 12.18 -20.01
N ARG A 29 0.52 12.36 -21.09
CA ARG A 29 0.21 11.82 -22.41
C ARG A 29 0.24 10.30 -22.43
N PHE A 30 1.26 9.69 -21.84
CA PHE A 30 1.36 8.24 -21.73
C PHE A 30 0.17 7.64 -20.95
N THR A 31 -0.18 8.24 -19.81
CA THR A 31 -1.30 7.79 -18.97
C THR A 31 -2.63 7.86 -19.74
N LEU A 32 -2.82 8.93 -20.52
CA LEU A 32 -4.00 9.06 -21.39
C LEU A 32 -4.04 7.98 -22.49
N LEU A 33 -2.90 7.63 -23.08
CA LEU A 33 -2.81 6.56 -24.09
C LEU A 33 -3.18 5.20 -23.49
N VAL A 34 -2.59 4.86 -22.34
CA VAL A 34 -2.90 3.61 -21.62
C VAL A 34 -4.37 3.54 -21.24
N ARG A 35 -4.94 4.62 -20.70
CA ARG A 35 -6.36 4.68 -20.34
C ARG A 35 -7.25 4.47 -21.56
N ASN A 36 -6.99 5.20 -22.65
CA ASN A 36 -7.84 5.09 -23.83
C ASN A 36 -7.75 3.71 -24.48
N ARG A 37 -6.58 3.04 -24.40
CA ARG A 37 -6.43 1.65 -24.85
C ARG A 37 -7.24 0.69 -23.99
N ARG A 38 -7.13 0.80 -22.66
CA ARG A 38 -7.91 -0.03 -21.71
C ARG A 38 -9.42 0.16 -21.83
N ASP A 39 -9.86 1.38 -22.12
CA ASP A 39 -11.27 1.73 -22.30
C ASP A 39 -11.81 1.36 -23.71
N ASP A 40 -11.02 0.65 -24.54
CA ASP A 40 -11.32 0.31 -25.94
C ASP A 40 -11.82 1.50 -26.78
N ASN A 41 -11.36 2.72 -26.45
CA ASN A 41 -11.81 3.95 -27.08
C ASN A 41 -11.10 4.17 -28.42
N THR A 42 -11.26 3.21 -29.33
CA THR A 42 -10.68 3.15 -30.68
C THR A 42 -10.98 4.41 -31.49
N ASN A 43 -12.15 5.03 -31.28
CA ASN A 43 -12.56 6.30 -31.90
C ASN A 43 -11.67 7.50 -31.52
N ALA A 44 -11.08 7.51 -30.32
CA ALA A 44 -10.14 8.54 -29.89
C ALA A 44 -8.73 8.32 -30.46
N LEU A 45 -8.33 7.07 -30.69
CA LEU A 45 -7.02 6.72 -31.24
C LEU A 45 -6.99 6.82 -32.78
N ARG A 46 -8.12 6.61 -33.46
CA ARG A 46 -8.26 6.70 -34.93
C ARG A 46 -8.01 8.10 -35.52
N ARG A 47 -8.06 9.16 -34.70
CA ARG A 47 -7.87 10.55 -35.16
C ARG A 47 -6.43 10.94 -35.53
N SER A 48 -5.43 10.04 -35.42
CA SER A 48 -4.01 10.42 -35.57
C SER A 48 -3.20 9.77 -36.71
N GLY A 49 -3.79 9.06 -37.69
CA GLY A 49 -2.98 8.50 -38.79
C GLY A 49 -3.68 7.47 -39.67
N SER A 50 -2.90 6.89 -40.61
CA SER A 50 -3.33 5.82 -41.51
C SER A 50 -3.60 4.50 -40.76
N ALA A 51 -4.37 3.58 -41.36
CA ALA A 51 -4.85 2.37 -40.70
C ALA A 51 -3.73 1.40 -40.25
N GLU A 52 -2.61 1.31 -40.97
CA GLU A 52 -1.50 0.40 -40.62
C GLU A 52 -0.68 0.90 -39.42
N GLN A 53 -0.40 2.20 -39.36
CA GLN A 53 0.30 2.85 -38.23
C GLN A 53 -0.51 2.76 -36.92
N TYR A 54 -1.81 2.50 -37.03
CA TYR A 54 -2.70 2.29 -35.91
C TYR A 54 -2.49 0.90 -35.29
N GLU A 55 -2.47 -0.15 -36.10
CA GLU A 55 -2.35 -1.53 -35.62
C GLU A 55 -1.04 -1.79 -34.84
N GLU A 56 0.08 -1.28 -35.35
CA GLU A 56 1.39 -1.41 -34.69
C GLU A 56 1.41 -0.69 -33.34
N LYS A 57 0.85 0.52 -33.28
CA LYS A 57 0.79 1.31 -32.05
C LYS A 57 -0.11 0.66 -31.00
N GLU A 58 -1.26 0.13 -31.40
CA GLU A 58 -2.16 -0.57 -30.47
C GLU A 58 -1.48 -1.82 -29.90
N THR A 59 -0.83 -2.62 -30.76
CA THR A 59 -0.09 -3.82 -30.36
C THR A 59 1.02 -3.47 -29.37
N LEU A 60 1.79 -2.41 -29.66
CA LEU A 60 2.85 -1.95 -28.76
C LEU A 60 2.28 -1.46 -27.41
N LEU A 61 1.11 -0.82 -27.41
CA LEU A 61 0.45 -0.39 -26.17
C LEU A 61 -0.02 -1.60 -25.36
N ASP A 62 -0.54 -2.65 -25.99
CA ASP A 62 -0.92 -3.89 -25.31
C ASP A 62 0.30 -4.56 -24.68
N ASP A 63 1.40 -4.66 -25.41
CA ASP A 63 2.65 -5.25 -24.91
C ASP A 63 3.19 -4.48 -23.71
N ILE A 64 3.17 -3.14 -23.76
CA ILE A 64 3.61 -2.28 -22.65
C ILE A 64 2.70 -2.49 -21.44
N ILE A 65 1.37 -2.54 -21.63
CA ILE A 65 0.41 -2.76 -20.55
C ILE A 65 0.65 -4.12 -19.89
N LEU A 66 0.86 -5.17 -20.69
CA LEU A 66 1.15 -6.52 -20.22
C LEU A 66 2.43 -6.54 -19.38
N GLN A 67 3.51 -5.89 -19.84
CA GLN A 67 4.76 -5.79 -19.09
C GLN A 67 4.59 -5.03 -17.76
N MET A 68 3.81 -3.95 -17.75
CA MET A 68 3.53 -3.20 -16.51
C MET A 68 2.76 -4.06 -15.50
N GLU A 69 1.78 -4.83 -15.97
CA GLU A 69 0.97 -5.70 -15.11
C GLU A 69 1.78 -6.87 -14.56
N ALA A 70 2.63 -7.50 -15.38
CA ALA A 70 3.57 -8.52 -14.93
C ALA A 70 4.50 -7.98 -13.85
N HIS A 71 5.10 -6.80 -14.06
CA HIS A 71 5.97 -6.17 -13.06
C HIS A 71 5.22 -5.85 -11.75
N HIS A 72 3.97 -5.36 -11.83
CA HIS A 72 3.16 -5.14 -10.64
C HIS A 72 2.86 -6.43 -9.88
N ALA A 73 2.57 -7.53 -10.60
CA ALA A 73 2.35 -8.84 -10.00
C ALA A 73 3.61 -9.36 -9.29
N ASP A 74 4.78 -9.23 -9.91
CA ASP A 74 6.07 -9.64 -9.32
C ASP A 74 6.39 -8.86 -8.04
N VAL A 75 6.20 -7.54 -8.06
CA VAL A 75 6.39 -6.69 -6.88
C VAL A 75 5.41 -7.06 -5.77
N ALA A 76 4.14 -7.31 -6.11
CA ALA A 76 3.13 -7.72 -5.15
C ALA A 76 3.50 -9.06 -4.50
N LEU A 77 3.92 -10.05 -5.30
CA LEU A 77 4.37 -11.35 -4.82
C LEU A 77 5.59 -11.23 -3.90
N ALA A 78 6.60 -10.47 -4.29
CA ALA A 78 7.80 -10.25 -3.49
C ALA A 78 7.47 -9.56 -2.15
N SER A 79 6.56 -8.60 -2.16
CA SER A 79 6.12 -7.92 -0.94
C SER A 79 5.36 -8.85 0.01
N SER A 80 4.48 -9.70 -0.54
CA SER A 80 3.73 -10.71 0.21
C SER A 80 4.65 -11.74 0.87
N GLN A 81 5.62 -12.28 0.12
CA GLN A 81 6.62 -13.21 0.66
C GLN A 81 7.46 -12.57 1.78
N ARG A 82 7.84 -11.30 1.62
CA ARG A 82 8.56 -10.57 2.67
C ARG A 82 7.71 -10.41 3.92
N GLN A 83 6.42 -10.09 3.76
CA GLN A 83 5.50 -9.94 4.87
C GLN A 83 5.28 -11.26 5.61
N GLU A 84 5.13 -12.37 4.88
CA GLU A 84 5.01 -13.69 5.49
C GLU A 84 6.27 -14.06 6.28
N ARG A 85 7.46 -13.83 5.70
CA ARG A 85 8.74 -14.06 6.40
C ARG A 85 8.82 -13.25 7.70
N ASN A 86 8.47 -11.96 7.65
CA ASN A 86 8.47 -11.10 8.82
C ASN A 86 7.45 -11.56 9.87
N ALA A 87 6.25 -11.99 9.44
CA ALA A 87 5.23 -12.50 10.35
C ALA A 87 5.67 -13.78 11.07
N ARG A 88 6.38 -14.69 10.37
CA ARG A 88 6.97 -15.89 10.97
C ARG A 88 8.05 -15.53 12.00
N LEU A 89 8.93 -14.57 11.68
CA LEU A 89 9.94 -14.09 12.61
C LEU A 89 9.31 -13.47 13.86
N GLU A 90 8.32 -12.59 13.70
CA GLU A 90 7.57 -11.98 14.81
C GLU A 90 6.85 -13.02 15.68
N ALA A 91 6.24 -14.04 15.06
CA ALA A 91 5.60 -15.13 15.78
C ALA A 91 6.61 -15.92 16.63
N SER A 92 7.76 -16.29 16.06
CA SER A 92 8.82 -16.97 16.82
C SER A 92 9.41 -16.10 17.92
N GLY A 93 9.60 -14.80 17.67
CA GLY A 93 10.11 -13.84 18.65
C GLY A 93 9.12 -13.57 19.79
N ARG A 94 7.81 -13.64 19.54
CA ARG A 94 6.79 -13.60 20.60
C ARG A 94 6.94 -14.77 21.56
N VAL A 95 7.04 -16.00 21.05
CA VAL A 95 7.22 -17.20 21.88
C VAL A 95 8.45 -17.10 22.76
N LEU A 96 9.58 -16.62 22.22
CA LEU A 96 10.81 -16.44 23.01
C LEU A 96 10.66 -15.39 24.13
N ARG A 97 9.97 -14.29 23.85
CA ARG A 97 9.68 -13.26 24.87
C ARG A 97 8.76 -13.80 25.96
N ASP A 98 7.74 -14.55 25.59
CA ASP A 98 6.80 -15.14 26.55
C ASP A 98 7.50 -16.17 27.45
N LEU A 99 8.36 -17.02 26.89
CA LEU A 99 9.19 -17.95 27.66
C LEU A 99 10.12 -17.21 28.63
N ALA A 100 10.86 -16.19 28.15
CA ALA A 100 11.77 -15.42 28.98
C ALA A 100 11.07 -14.66 30.13
N LEU A 101 9.86 -14.14 29.89
CA LEU A 101 9.05 -13.47 30.92
C LEU A 101 8.37 -14.46 31.88
N GLY A 102 8.05 -15.67 31.41
CA GLY A 102 7.54 -16.76 32.26
C GLY A 102 8.57 -17.20 33.31
N GLU A 103 9.85 -17.31 32.91
CA GLU A 103 10.98 -17.62 33.81
C GLU A 103 11.26 -16.49 34.83
N LEU A 104 10.81 -15.26 34.54
CA LEU A 104 10.97 -14.10 35.44
C LEU A 104 9.75 -13.86 36.35
N SER A 105 8.72 -14.71 36.29
CA SER A 105 7.60 -14.61 37.24
C SER A 105 8.05 -15.14 38.61
N PRO A 106 8.22 -14.29 39.64
CA PRO A 106 8.51 -14.80 40.97
C PRO A 106 7.30 -15.62 41.47
N PRO A 107 7.50 -16.66 42.27
CA PRO A 107 6.39 -17.48 42.77
C PRO A 107 5.39 -16.57 43.50
N ARG A 108 4.14 -16.57 43.01
CA ARG A 108 2.99 -16.10 43.80
C ARG A 108 2.83 -17.04 44.99
N SER A 109 3.43 -16.69 46.11
CA SER A 109 3.03 -17.21 47.41
C SER A 109 1.53 -16.94 47.62
N SER A 110 0.72 -18.00 47.69
CA SER A 110 -0.69 -18.01 48.12
C SER A 110 -0.88 -19.31 48.94
N PRO A 111 -1.80 -19.48 49.93
CA PRO A 111 -2.82 -18.61 50.55
C PRO A 111 -2.85 -18.70 52.12
N GLN A 112 -3.97 -18.30 52.80
CA GLN A 112 -4.33 -18.26 54.25
C GLN A 112 -3.95 -16.97 55.02
N ASP A 113 -4.82 -16.21 55.72
CA ASP A 113 -6.11 -16.47 56.37
C ASP A 113 -7.00 -15.19 56.41
N ALA A 114 -8.32 -15.36 56.30
CA ALA A 114 -9.33 -14.50 56.94
C ALA A 114 -9.84 -15.27 58.18
N PRO A 115 -10.44 -14.67 59.26
CA PRO A 115 -11.22 -13.43 59.28
C PRO A 115 -11.07 -12.56 60.57
N SER A 116 -11.66 -11.36 60.60
CA SER A 116 -12.31 -10.68 61.76
C SER A 116 -12.66 -9.24 61.34
N SER A 117 -13.90 -8.97 60.91
CA SER A 117 -14.96 -8.40 61.77
C SER A 117 -14.50 -7.20 62.60
N SER A 118 -14.83 -5.99 62.15
CA SER A 118 -15.25 -4.90 63.03
C SER A 118 -16.18 -3.97 62.28
N THR A 119 -17.43 -4.03 62.72
CA THR A 119 -18.55 -3.16 62.42
C THR A 119 -18.33 -1.78 63.07
N SER A 120 -18.58 -0.69 62.36
CA SER A 120 -19.18 0.49 63.02
C SER A 120 -20.01 1.28 62.03
N SER A 121 -21.32 1.12 62.15
CA SER A 121 -22.34 2.05 61.67
C SER A 121 -22.23 3.37 62.43
N VAL A 122 -22.26 4.49 61.69
CA VAL A 122 -22.85 5.80 62.07
C VAL A 122 -23.19 6.45 60.71
N ASP A 123 -24.36 6.21 60.12
CA ASP A 123 -25.60 6.99 60.26
C ASP A 123 -25.39 8.47 60.61
N ASP A 124 -25.42 9.34 59.61
CA ASP A 124 -25.89 10.72 59.80
C ASP A 124 -26.49 11.26 58.49
N GLY A 125 -27.80 11.04 58.36
CA GLY A 125 -28.81 12.08 58.15
C GLY A 125 -28.56 13.25 57.18
N ALA A 126 -29.42 13.29 56.16
CA ALA A 126 -30.11 14.48 55.64
C ALA A 126 -29.24 15.50 54.86
N ASP A 127 -29.71 16.31 53.92
CA ASP A 127 -31.05 16.73 53.53
C ASP A 127 -30.93 17.52 52.21
N GLN A 128 -31.97 17.45 51.38
CA GLN A 128 -32.51 18.46 50.44
C GLN A 128 -31.55 19.49 49.77
N GLY A 129 -31.52 19.64 48.46
CA GLY A 129 -32.61 20.13 47.61
C GLY A 129 -31.98 21.00 46.50
N HIS A 130 -32.34 20.82 45.23
CA HIS A 130 -33.40 21.52 44.49
C HIS A 130 -32.82 22.55 43.49
N ARG A 131 -33.12 22.28 42.21
CA ARG A 131 -33.01 23.11 40.99
C ARG A 131 -31.65 23.27 40.31
#